data_AF-A0A1V6DCB6-F1
#
_entry.id   AF-A0A1V6DCB6-F1
#
_cell.length_a   1.000
_cell.length_b   1.000
_cell.length_c   1.000
_cell.angle_alpha   90.00
_cell.angle_beta   90.00
_cell.angle_gamma   90.00
#
_symmetry.space_group_name_H-M   'P 1'
#
loop_
_entity.id
_entity.type
_entity.pdbx_description
1 polymer ?
#
loop_
_entity_poly.entity_id
_entity_poly.type
_entity_poly.pdbx_seq_one_letter_code
_entity_poly.pdbx_strand_id
1 'polypeptide(L)'
;MKTTRREFVTLAAGAIAAISARAGAADSPPAAGRYDGPIIDTHQHLWDLDKLRLPWVDGKLKRSFLPRDYDQAAAGLKIAKAVYMEVAVADEDKSKEARLILEQCRQRETVTVAAVVGGRLQDAGFREYLAPFQDDANLKGLRQIVPAPKGRPELYADKTFISHVRRLGELGLRFDLCPPPTGLGDALTLVEACGDTRFVLDHVGNAHPKAFAPGVAGTLTKPPHDADQWRRDVDRLAGKKNVVCKISGIVARCEEGKWQPGDIAPAINHCLDAFGPDRVMFAGDWPVCTRAATLRQWVEALKEIVACRPADQQRKLFHDNAAAFYGLAR
;
A
#
# COMPACT_ATOMS: atom_id res chain seq x y z
N MET A 1 -7.51 -67.46 10.85
CA MET A 1 -8.61 -67.49 11.85
C MET A 1 -8.37 -66.40 12.88
N LYS A 2 -9.45 -65.72 13.30
CA LYS A 2 -9.48 -64.50 14.13
C LYS A 2 -9.09 -64.75 15.61
N THR A 3 -8.52 -63.69 16.23
CA THR A 3 -8.69 -63.22 17.64
C THR A 3 -8.22 -64.15 18.80
N THR A 4 -7.68 -63.70 19.95
CA THR A 4 -8.05 -62.60 20.88
C THR A 4 -6.94 -62.24 21.92
N ARG A 5 -6.88 -60.94 22.28
CA ARG A 5 -6.80 -60.26 23.61
C ARG A 5 -6.05 -60.89 24.81
N ARG A 6 -5.01 -60.21 25.35
CA ARG A 6 -5.01 -59.42 26.62
C ARG A 6 -3.58 -59.05 27.04
N GLU A 7 -3.48 -57.93 27.74
CA GLU A 7 -2.29 -57.19 28.15
C GLU A 7 -1.42 -57.87 29.23
N PHE A 8 -0.27 -57.22 29.49
CA PHE A 8 0.49 -57.09 30.75
C PHE A 8 1.89 -57.75 30.88
N VAL A 9 2.90 -56.88 30.64
CA VAL A 9 4.12 -56.56 31.41
C VAL A 9 5.28 -57.57 31.50
N THR A 10 6.45 -57.13 31.03
CA THR A 10 7.72 -57.28 31.76
C THR A 10 8.60 -56.05 31.56
N LEU A 11 9.20 -55.62 32.68
CA LEU A 11 10.02 -54.43 32.90
C LEU A 11 11.28 -54.35 32.03
N ALA A 12 11.69 -53.11 31.73
CA ALA A 12 13.09 -52.72 31.83
C ALA A 12 13.17 -51.27 32.32
N ALA A 13 13.64 -51.12 33.56
CA ALA A 13 13.94 -49.84 34.19
C ALA A 13 15.19 -49.21 33.54
N GLY A 14 15.06 -47.97 33.09
CA GLY A 14 16.18 -47.14 32.64
C GLY A 14 16.00 -45.74 33.23
N ALA A 15 16.96 -45.30 34.02
CA ALA A 15 16.91 -44.14 34.89
C ALA A 15 16.56 -42.83 34.16
N ILE A 16 15.65 -42.06 34.75
CA ILE A 16 15.32 -40.69 34.37
C ILE A 16 16.42 -39.77 34.92
N ALA A 17 17.25 -39.22 34.05
CA ALA A 17 18.00 -38.00 34.34
C ALA A 17 17.19 -36.81 33.82
N ALA A 18 16.49 -36.12 34.73
CA ALA A 18 15.79 -34.88 34.42
C ALA A 18 16.82 -33.76 34.22
N ILE A 19 17.18 -33.46 32.98
CA ILE A 19 17.87 -32.22 32.63
C ILE A 19 16.81 -31.12 32.63
N SER A 20 16.70 -30.41 33.75
CA SER A 20 16.00 -29.12 33.78
C SER A 20 16.84 -28.10 33.01
N ALA A 21 16.60 -28.00 31.70
CA ALA A 21 17.06 -26.85 30.94
C ALA A 21 16.25 -25.63 31.43
N ARG A 22 16.87 -24.79 32.27
CA ARG A 22 16.45 -23.39 32.37
C ARG A 22 16.67 -22.78 30.99
N ALA A 23 15.58 -22.67 30.21
CA ALA A 23 15.51 -21.71 29.15
C ALA A 23 15.72 -20.34 29.82
N GLY A 24 16.93 -19.79 29.66
CA GLY A 24 17.14 -18.37 29.89
C GLY A 24 16.12 -17.64 29.04
N ALA A 25 15.36 -16.74 29.67
CA ALA A 25 14.62 -15.74 28.92
C ALA A 25 15.64 -15.06 28.00
N ALA A 26 15.57 -15.35 26.70
CA ALA A 26 16.24 -14.52 25.73
C ALA A 26 15.65 -13.13 25.95
N ASP A 27 16.48 -12.18 26.38
CA ASP A 27 16.09 -10.79 26.49
C ASP A 27 15.46 -10.39 25.15
N SER A 28 14.14 -10.23 25.13
CA SER A 28 13.47 -9.60 24.03
C SER A 28 14.16 -8.25 23.83
N PRO A 29 14.60 -7.91 22.60
CA PRO A 29 15.19 -6.59 22.36
C PRO A 29 14.22 -5.54 22.90
N PRO A 30 14.71 -4.47 23.56
CA PRO A 30 13.86 -3.45 24.13
C PRO A 30 12.90 -2.96 23.05
N ALA A 31 11.61 -2.83 23.40
CA ALA A 31 10.60 -2.32 22.49
C ALA A 31 11.13 -1.03 21.86
N ALA A 32 11.38 -1.05 20.55
CA ALA A 32 11.87 0.12 19.86
C ALA A 32 10.82 1.21 20.04
N GLY A 33 11.17 2.34 20.67
CA GLY A 33 10.23 3.45 20.81
C GLY A 33 9.61 3.84 19.46
N ARG A 34 8.50 4.59 19.50
CA ARG A 34 7.82 5.05 18.28
C ARG A 34 8.81 5.78 17.35
N TYR A 35 8.76 5.48 16.05
CA TYR A 35 9.59 6.14 15.05
C TYR A 35 9.45 7.66 15.08
N ASP A 36 10.58 8.35 15.18
CA ASP A 36 10.67 9.82 15.20
C ASP A 36 11.63 10.39 14.13
N GLY A 37 11.96 9.57 13.12
CA GLY A 37 12.82 9.97 12.01
C GLY A 37 12.06 10.67 10.86
N PRO A 38 12.77 11.00 9.77
CA PRO A 38 12.15 11.54 8.56
C PRO A 38 11.20 10.53 7.91
N ILE A 39 10.18 11.02 7.22
CA ILE A 39 9.18 10.21 6.52
C ILE A 39 9.18 10.58 5.03
N ILE A 40 9.07 9.59 4.15
CA ILE A 40 8.73 9.79 2.75
C ILE A 40 7.29 9.31 2.55
N ASP A 41 6.38 10.23 2.23
CA ASP A 41 5.00 9.91 1.91
C ASP A 41 4.92 9.42 0.46
N THR A 42 4.70 8.12 0.24
CA THR A 42 4.67 7.57 -1.12
C THR A 42 3.31 7.65 -1.80
N HIS A 43 2.29 8.26 -1.17
CA HIS A 43 0.94 8.32 -1.71
C HIS A 43 0.21 9.60 -1.29
N GLN A 44 0.53 10.70 -1.96
CA GLN A 44 -0.12 11.98 -1.76
C GLN A 44 -1.00 12.33 -2.98
N HIS A 45 -2.20 12.83 -2.73
CA HIS A 45 -3.03 13.44 -3.76
C HIS A 45 -3.07 14.96 -3.58
N LEU A 46 -2.95 15.68 -4.69
CA LEU A 46 -3.12 17.13 -4.75
C LEU A 46 -4.04 17.43 -5.93
N TRP A 47 -4.96 18.36 -5.80
CA TRP A 47 -5.79 18.76 -6.94
C TRP A 47 -6.30 20.18 -6.80
N ASP A 48 -6.47 20.81 -7.96
CA ASP A 48 -7.03 22.15 -8.10
C ASP A 48 -8.30 22.03 -8.94
N LEU A 49 -9.48 22.16 -8.30
CA LEU A 49 -10.78 22.02 -8.97
C LEU A 49 -11.08 23.17 -9.94
N ASP A 50 -10.32 24.27 -9.90
CA ASP A 50 -10.38 25.33 -10.91
C ASP A 50 -9.65 24.92 -12.19
N LYS A 51 -8.79 23.89 -12.13
CA LYS A 51 -7.98 23.40 -13.25
C LYS A 51 -8.35 22.01 -13.72
N LEU A 52 -8.81 21.13 -12.84
CA LEU A 52 -9.03 19.72 -13.15
C LEU A 52 -10.45 19.30 -12.80
N ARG A 53 -11.04 18.47 -13.65
CA ARG A 53 -12.36 17.87 -13.39
C ARG A 53 -12.18 16.51 -12.74
N LEU A 54 -12.68 16.38 -11.52
CA LEU A 54 -12.68 15.12 -10.76
C LEU A 54 -14.14 14.71 -10.52
N PRO A 55 -14.73 13.84 -11.35
CA PRO A 55 -16.15 13.49 -11.23
C PRO A 55 -16.52 12.76 -9.93
N TRP A 56 -15.54 12.17 -9.25
CA TRP A 56 -15.74 11.33 -8.07
C TRP A 56 -15.71 12.09 -6.74
N VAL A 57 -15.22 13.34 -6.71
CA VAL A 57 -15.07 14.06 -5.44
C VAL A 57 -16.41 14.56 -4.92
N ASP A 58 -16.64 14.36 -3.62
CA ASP A 58 -17.87 14.69 -2.92
C ASP A 58 -17.58 15.17 -1.49
N GLY A 59 -18.62 15.68 -0.81
CA GLY A 59 -18.55 16.11 0.59
C GLY A 59 -17.34 17.00 0.89
N LYS A 60 -16.55 16.62 1.91
CA LYS A 60 -15.33 17.35 2.33
C LYS A 60 -14.17 17.30 1.33
N LEU A 61 -14.22 16.38 0.36
CA LEU A 61 -13.23 16.28 -0.71
C LEU A 61 -13.58 17.15 -1.92
N LYS A 62 -14.80 17.70 -1.99
CA LYS A 62 -15.25 18.59 -3.08
C LYS A 62 -14.73 20.02 -2.93
N ARG A 63 -13.41 20.17 -2.78
CA ARG A 63 -12.66 21.44 -2.78
C ARG A 63 -11.24 21.19 -3.30
N SER A 64 -10.49 22.24 -3.62
CA SER A 64 -9.07 22.12 -3.96
C SER A 64 -8.22 21.74 -2.73
N PHE A 65 -7.20 20.93 -2.96
CA PHE A 65 -6.16 20.54 -2.02
C PHE A 65 -4.80 20.77 -2.68
N LEU A 66 -4.17 21.88 -2.33
CA LEU A 66 -2.96 22.40 -2.96
C LEU A 66 -1.72 22.06 -2.11
N PRO A 67 -0.50 22.25 -2.62
CA PRO A 67 0.72 21.99 -1.86
C PRO A 67 0.75 22.64 -0.47
N ARG A 68 0.33 23.90 -0.36
CA ARG A 68 0.25 24.62 0.93
C ARG A 68 -0.66 23.94 1.95
N ASP A 69 -1.74 23.31 1.49
CA ASP A 69 -2.70 22.63 2.34
C ASP A 69 -2.10 21.32 2.87
N TYR A 70 -1.28 20.65 2.05
CA TYR A 70 -0.51 19.50 2.48
C TYR A 70 0.58 19.88 3.46
N ASP A 71 1.33 20.96 3.21
CA ASP A 71 2.38 21.44 4.13
C ASP A 71 1.80 21.72 5.52
N GLN A 72 0.60 22.31 5.58
CA GLN A 72 -0.13 22.51 6.83
C GLN A 72 -0.53 21.17 7.49
N ALA A 73 -1.03 20.20 6.72
CA ALA A 73 -1.40 18.89 7.23
C ALA A 73 -0.19 18.05 7.70
N ALA A 74 0.95 18.22 7.05
CA ALA A 74 2.22 17.53 7.31
C ALA A 74 3.07 18.21 8.39
N ALA A 75 2.71 19.43 8.82
CA ALA A 75 3.44 20.21 9.80
C ALA A 75 3.72 19.40 11.06
N GLY A 76 5.00 19.27 11.43
CA GLY A 76 5.47 18.53 12.60
C GLY A 76 5.42 17.00 12.49
N LEU A 77 5.16 16.43 11.31
CA LEU A 77 5.22 14.97 11.06
C LEU A 77 6.56 14.50 10.50
N LYS A 78 7.49 15.42 10.23
CA LYS A 78 8.81 15.16 9.61
C LYS A 78 8.69 14.50 8.22
N ILE A 79 7.63 14.83 7.45
CA ILE A 79 7.57 14.50 6.02
C ILE A 79 8.69 15.26 5.31
N ALA A 80 9.70 14.53 4.83
CA ALA A 80 10.83 15.11 4.11
C ALA A 80 10.57 15.18 2.61
N LYS A 81 9.84 14.19 2.07
CA LYS A 81 9.50 14.07 0.65
C LYS A 81 8.13 13.41 0.48
N ALA A 82 7.49 13.68 -0.63
CA ALA A 82 6.23 13.07 -1.04
C ALA A 82 6.28 12.64 -2.52
N VAL A 83 5.55 11.55 -2.82
CA VAL A 83 5.27 11.07 -4.18
C VAL A 83 3.80 11.30 -4.45
N TYR A 84 3.52 12.10 -5.48
CA TYR A 84 2.17 12.35 -5.96
C TYR A 84 1.58 11.08 -6.60
N MET A 85 0.29 10.89 -6.41
CA MET A 85 -0.52 9.85 -7.03
C MET A 85 -1.68 10.49 -7.78
N GLU A 86 -1.92 10.00 -8.99
CA GLU A 86 -3.02 10.44 -9.85
C GLU A 86 -4.38 10.46 -9.15
N VAL A 87 -5.23 11.40 -9.55
CA VAL A 87 -6.48 11.72 -8.85
C VAL A 87 -7.72 11.32 -9.64
N ALA A 88 -7.61 10.38 -10.58
CA ALA A 88 -8.71 9.90 -11.40
C ALA A 88 -9.53 11.03 -12.04
N VAL A 89 -8.82 11.98 -12.65
CA VAL A 89 -9.44 13.07 -13.41
C VAL A 89 -10.30 12.53 -14.56
N ALA A 90 -11.21 13.37 -15.04
CA ALA A 90 -11.92 13.13 -16.31
C ALA A 90 -10.90 12.83 -17.43
N ASP A 91 -11.26 11.95 -18.36
CA ASP A 91 -10.29 11.42 -19.32
C ASP A 91 -9.63 12.51 -20.19
N GLU A 92 -10.31 13.62 -20.47
CA GLU A 92 -9.76 14.72 -21.25
C GLU A 92 -8.70 15.52 -20.47
N ASP A 93 -8.71 15.46 -19.13
CA ASP A 93 -7.78 16.17 -18.26
C ASP A 93 -6.53 15.32 -17.91
N LYS A 94 -6.43 14.04 -18.30
CA LYS A 94 -5.30 13.16 -17.95
C LYS A 94 -3.93 13.73 -18.35
N SER A 95 -3.83 14.29 -19.55
CA SER A 95 -2.58 14.92 -20.01
C SER A 95 -2.30 16.24 -19.31
N LYS A 96 -3.36 16.95 -18.91
CA LYS A 96 -3.27 18.21 -18.18
C LYS A 96 -2.77 17.97 -16.75
N GLU A 97 -3.32 16.99 -16.05
CA GLU A 97 -2.89 16.55 -14.73
C GLU A 97 -1.40 16.19 -14.74
N ALA A 98 -0.98 15.28 -15.63
CA ALA A 98 0.42 14.86 -15.72
C ALA A 98 1.39 16.04 -15.95
N ARG A 99 1.05 16.97 -16.86
CA ARG A 99 1.85 18.18 -17.08
C ARG A 99 1.97 19.05 -15.83
N LEU A 100 0.84 19.32 -15.17
CA LEU A 100 0.80 20.20 -13.99
C LEU A 100 1.65 19.64 -12.85
N ILE A 101 1.51 18.34 -12.56
CA ILE A 101 2.25 17.75 -11.43
C ILE A 101 3.73 17.56 -11.72
N LEU A 102 4.10 17.16 -12.94
CA LEU A 102 5.50 17.01 -13.29
C LEU A 102 6.20 18.37 -13.29
N GLU A 103 5.55 19.44 -13.74
CA GLU A 103 6.05 20.80 -13.60
C GLU A 103 6.26 21.19 -12.13
N GLN A 104 5.29 20.93 -11.26
CA GLN A 104 5.43 21.18 -9.83
C GLN A 104 6.63 20.41 -9.23
N CYS A 105 6.81 19.13 -9.59
CA CYS A 105 7.92 18.31 -9.12
C CYS A 105 9.29 18.83 -9.59
N ARG A 106 9.37 19.42 -10.80
CA ARG A 106 10.61 20.01 -11.34
C ARG A 106 11.02 21.28 -10.62
N GLN A 107 10.05 22.08 -10.18
CA GLN A 107 10.29 23.33 -9.45
C GLN A 107 10.94 23.12 -8.08
N ARG A 108 10.68 21.96 -7.44
CA ARG A 108 11.25 21.58 -6.12
C ARG A 108 10.96 22.60 -5.01
N GLU A 109 9.87 23.34 -5.12
CA GLU A 109 9.42 24.31 -4.11
C GLU A 109 8.63 23.66 -2.97
N THR A 110 8.24 22.40 -3.13
CA THR A 110 7.41 21.65 -2.18
C THR A 110 8.06 20.31 -1.85
N VAL A 111 7.56 19.65 -0.81
CA VAL A 111 8.01 18.28 -0.47
C VAL A 111 7.63 17.25 -1.54
N THR A 112 6.71 17.57 -2.46
CA THR A 112 6.31 16.68 -3.56
C THR A 112 7.36 16.69 -4.68
N VAL A 113 8.13 15.61 -4.77
CA VAL A 113 9.34 15.55 -5.62
C VAL A 113 9.25 14.54 -6.77
N ALA A 114 8.19 13.76 -6.82
CA ALA A 114 8.00 12.70 -7.79
C ALA A 114 6.51 12.43 -8.00
N ALA A 115 6.16 11.81 -9.13
CA ALA A 115 4.76 11.52 -9.46
C ALA A 115 4.58 10.12 -10.06
N VAL A 116 3.44 9.51 -9.73
CA VAL A 116 2.81 8.41 -10.44
C VAL A 116 1.54 8.98 -11.07
N VAL A 117 1.48 9.03 -12.40
CA VAL A 117 0.37 9.66 -13.13
C VAL A 117 -0.63 8.62 -13.66
N GLY A 118 -1.82 9.07 -14.05
CA GLY A 118 -2.87 8.20 -14.55
C GLY A 118 -2.56 7.66 -15.94
N GLY A 119 -2.99 6.45 -16.24
CA GLY A 119 -2.92 5.87 -17.58
C GLY A 119 -4.17 5.07 -17.92
N ARG A 120 -4.41 4.87 -19.22
CA ARG A 120 -5.34 3.84 -19.72
C ARG A 120 -4.55 2.87 -20.58
N LEU A 121 -3.96 1.88 -19.93
CA LEU A 121 -2.95 1.02 -20.55
C LEU A 121 -3.58 0.04 -21.55
N GLN A 122 -4.89 -0.19 -21.51
CA GLN A 122 -5.59 -0.93 -22.55
C GLN A 122 -5.84 -0.11 -23.83
N ASP A 123 -5.71 1.22 -23.76
CA ASP A 123 -6.02 2.09 -24.90
C ASP A 123 -4.87 2.05 -25.92
N ALA A 124 -5.20 1.94 -27.21
CA ALA A 124 -4.21 1.94 -28.28
C ALA A 124 -3.36 3.23 -28.29
N GLY A 125 -3.95 4.36 -27.87
CA GLY A 125 -3.30 5.67 -27.78
C GLY A 125 -2.42 5.89 -26.55
N PHE A 126 -2.18 4.85 -25.73
CA PHE A 126 -1.41 4.99 -24.49
C PHE A 126 0.04 5.41 -24.73
N ARG A 127 0.66 4.94 -25.82
CA ARG A 127 2.07 5.25 -26.13
C ARG A 127 2.22 6.73 -26.49
N GLU A 128 1.29 7.26 -27.26
CA GLU A 128 1.20 8.67 -27.65
C GLU A 128 0.91 9.56 -26.44
N TYR A 129 0.07 9.09 -25.51
CA TYR A 129 -0.15 9.76 -24.24
C TYR A 129 1.13 9.84 -23.38
N LEU A 130 1.89 8.74 -23.29
CA LEU A 130 3.07 8.67 -22.43
C LEU A 130 4.31 9.36 -23.02
N ALA A 131 4.44 9.40 -24.36
CA ALA A 131 5.63 9.88 -25.06
C ALA A 131 6.15 11.25 -24.59
N PRO A 132 5.31 12.28 -24.28
CA PRO A 132 5.79 13.57 -23.80
C PRO A 132 6.41 13.55 -22.39
N PHE A 133 6.21 12.48 -21.62
CA PHE A 133 6.56 12.39 -20.20
C PHE A 133 7.59 11.31 -19.89
N GLN A 134 7.83 10.37 -20.82
CA GLN A 134 8.57 9.13 -20.55
C GLN A 134 10.03 9.36 -20.09
N ASP A 135 10.64 10.48 -20.48
CA ASP A 135 12.02 10.83 -20.12
C ASP A 135 12.10 11.78 -18.92
N ASP A 136 10.96 12.12 -18.30
CA ASP A 136 10.93 12.99 -17.13
C ASP A 136 11.44 12.25 -15.87
N ALA A 137 12.52 12.75 -15.28
CA ALA A 137 13.14 12.12 -14.11
C ALA A 137 12.24 12.10 -12.85
N ASN A 138 11.24 12.98 -12.78
CA ASN A 138 10.26 13.03 -11.70
C ASN A 138 9.08 12.06 -11.92
N LEU A 139 8.85 11.57 -13.14
CA LEU A 139 7.89 10.51 -13.42
C LEU A 139 8.44 9.17 -12.92
N LYS A 140 7.73 8.52 -12.00
CA LYS A 140 8.17 7.25 -11.40
C LYS A 140 7.34 6.05 -11.81
N GLY A 141 6.10 6.25 -12.24
CA GLY A 141 5.23 5.16 -12.64
C GLY A 141 3.89 5.63 -13.16
N LEU A 142 3.05 4.67 -13.51
CA LEU A 142 1.65 4.89 -13.87
C LEU A 142 0.73 4.12 -12.93
N ARG A 143 -0.50 4.63 -12.78
CA ARG A 143 -1.58 3.92 -12.12
C ARG A 143 -2.82 3.89 -13.00
N GLN A 144 -3.57 2.79 -12.89
CA GLN A 144 -4.92 2.72 -13.40
C GLN A 144 -5.82 2.05 -12.36
N ILE A 145 -6.75 2.81 -11.78
CA ILE A 145 -7.67 2.33 -10.77
C ILE A 145 -8.64 1.32 -11.38
N VAL A 146 -8.82 0.19 -10.69
CA VAL A 146 -9.90 -0.76 -10.99
C VAL A 146 -11.06 -0.49 -10.04
N PRO A 147 -12.22 -0.03 -10.54
CA PRO A 147 -13.36 0.30 -9.68
C PRO A 147 -13.87 -0.90 -8.90
N ALA A 148 -14.19 -0.68 -7.63
CA ALA A 148 -14.92 -1.63 -6.79
C ALA A 148 -16.37 -1.82 -7.30
N PRO A 149 -17.08 -2.91 -6.94
CA PRO A 149 -16.69 -3.96 -5.99
C PRO A 149 -16.09 -5.22 -6.61
N LYS A 150 -16.02 -5.31 -7.95
CA LYS A 150 -15.53 -6.51 -8.65
C LYS A 150 -14.15 -6.26 -9.23
N GLY A 151 -13.31 -7.29 -9.19
CA GLY A 151 -12.10 -7.32 -9.99
C GLY A 151 -12.39 -7.28 -11.50
N ARG A 152 -11.32 -7.12 -12.28
CA ARG A 152 -11.37 -7.00 -13.75
C ARG A 152 -10.34 -7.97 -14.34
N PRO A 153 -10.54 -9.30 -14.21
CA PRO A 153 -9.58 -10.29 -14.70
C PRO A 153 -9.30 -10.16 -16.20
N GLU A 154 -10.30 -9.74 -16.98
CA GLU A 154 -10.16 -9.49 -18.40
C GLU A 154 -9.26 -8.30 -18.73
N LEU A 155 -9.17 -7.29 -17.84
CA LEU A 155 -8.24 -6.17 -18.01
C LEU A 155 -6.80 -6.64 -17.77
N TYR A 156 -6.56 -7.41 -16.72
CA TYR A 156 -5.22 -7.89 -16.38
C TYR A 156 -4.72 -9.02 -17.30
N ALA A 157 -5.62 -9.73 -17.98
CA ALA A 157 -5.30 -10.69 -19.03
C ALA A 157 -5.22 -10.05 -20.44
N ASP A 158 -5.59 -8.77 -20.59
CA ASP A 158 -5.57 -8.09 -21.89
C ASP A 158 -4.13 -7.95 -22.42
N LYS A 159 -3.94 -8.33 -23.69
CA LYS A 159 -2.61 -8.37 -24.31
C LYS A 159 -2.04 -6.96 -24.51
N THR A 160 -2.88 -5.97 -24.81
CA THR A 160 -2.46 -4.58 -24.98
C THR A 160 -2.02 -4.01 -23.63
N PHE A 161 -2.82 -4.24 -22.59
CA PHE A 161 -2.51 -3.85 -21.22
C PHE A 161 -1.18 -4.45 -20.74
N ILE A 162 -1.00 -5.77 -20.88
CA ILE A 162 0.26 -6.46 -20.53
C ILE A 162 1.45 -5.87 -21.30
N SER A 163 1.30 -5.66 -22.62
CA SER A 163 2.35 -5.09 -23.46
C SER A 163 2.76 -3.70 -22.98
N HIS A 164 1.79 -2.85 -22.66
CA HIS A 164 2.05 -1.50 -22.15
C HIS A 164 2.66 -1.50 -20.73
N VAL A 165 2.26 -2.43 -19.85
CA VAL A 165 2.91 -2.59 -18.53
C VAL A 165 4.36 -3.07 -18.65
N ARG A 166 4.67 -3.98 -19.59
CA ARG A 166 6.06 -4.37 -19.89
C ARG A 166 6.87 -3.19 -20.39
N ARG A 167 6.29 -2.36 -21.26
CA ARG A 167 6.93 -1.12 -21.75
C ARG A 167 7.28 -0.16 -20.61
N LEU A 168 6.46 -0.09 -19.55
CA LEU A 168 6.82 0.69 -18.36
C LEU A 168 8.11 0.17 -17.71
N GLY A 169 8.25 -1.15 -17.58
CA GLY A 169 9.47 -1.79 -17.06
C GLY A 169 10.70 -1.47 -17.89
N GLU A 170 10.59 -1.53 -19.22
CA GLU A 170 11.68 -1.14 -20.16
C GLU A 170 12.11 0.32 -19.99
N LEU A 171 11.18 1.20 -19.64
CA LEU A 171 11.42 2.63 -19.36
C LEU A 171 11.90 2.88 -17.92
N GLY A 172 12.04 1.84 -17.10
CA GLY A 172 12.37 1.97 -15.67
C GLY A 172 11.23 2.52 -14.80
N LEU A 173 10.02 2.65 -15.35
CA LEU A 173 8.80 3.04 -14.68
C LEU A 173 8.15 1.85 -13.95
N ARG A 174 7.31 2.16 -12.96
CA ARG A 174 6.57 1.17 -12.16
C ARG A 174 5.08 1.22 -12.50
N PHE A 175 4.36 0.18 -12.10
CA PHE A 175 2.90 0.16 -12.17
C PHE A 175 2.28 -0.02 -10.78
N ASP A 176 1.43 0.92 -10.38
CA ASP A 176 0.71 0.86 -9.11
C ASP A 176 -0.62 0.10 -9.31
N LEU A 177 -0.76 -1.01 -8.60
CA LEU A 177 -1.93 -1.88 -8.56
C LEU A 177 -2.93 -1.33 -7.53
N CYS A 178 -4.09 -0.86 -7.99
CA CYS A 178 -5.20 -0.46 -7.12
C CYS A 178 -6.49 -1.25 -7.43
N PRO A 179 -6.48 -2.60 -7.25
CA PRO A 179 -7.69 -3.42 -7.35
C PRO A 179 -8.57 -3.31 -6.10
N PRO A 180 -9.87 -3.62 -6.19
CA PRO A 180 -10.65 -3.91 -4.99
C PRO A 180 -10.11 -5.19 -4.31
N PRO A 181 -10.43 -5.42 -3.03
CA PRO A 181 -9.98 -6.61 -2.29
C PRO A 181 -10.31 -7.94 -2.99
N THR A 182 -11.47 -8.00 -3.63
CA THR A 182 -11.97 -9.16 -4.39
C THR A 182 -11.27 -9.36 -5.74
N GLY A 183 -10.47 -8.38 -6.19
CA GLY A 183 -9.71 -8.41 -7.45
C GLY A 183 -8.20 -8.57 -7.27
N LEU A 184 -7.72 -8.83 -6.03
CA LEU A 184 -6.29 -9.04 -5.77
C LEU A 184 -5.75 -10.26 -6.50
N GLY A 185 -6.51 -11.37 -6.50
CA GLY A 185 -6.15 -12.58 -7.25
C GLY A 185 -6.02 -12.35 -8.76
N ASP A 186 -6.83 -11.44 -9.32
CA ASP A 186 -6.78 -11.11 -10.76
C ASP A 186 -5.47 -10.40 -11.12
N ALA A 187 -5.01 -9.50 -10.25
CA ALA A 187 -3.78 -8.73 -10.45
C ALA A 187 -2.53 -9.60 -10.57
N LEU A 188 -2.55 -10.81 -9.99
CA LEU A 188 -1.44 -11.76 -10.09
C LEU A 188 -1.15 -12.14 -11.55
N THR A 189 -2.17 -12.26 -12.39
CA THR A 189 -2.03 -12.57 -13.83
C THR A 189 -1.12 -11.57 -14.52
N LEU A 190 -1.33 -10.28 -14.25
CA LEU A 190 -0.52 -9.21 -14.81
C LEU A 190 0.92 -9.24 -14.26
N VAL A 191 1.07 -9.41 -12.95
CA VAL A 191 2.38 -9.46 -12.29
C VAL A 191 3.23 -10.60 -12.84
N GLU A 192 2.63 -11.78 -13.05
CA GLU A 192 3.31 -12.94 -13.63
C GLU A 192 3.67 -12.73 -15.09
N ALA A 193 2.84 -12.01 -15.85
CA ALA A 193 3.14 -11.68 -17.23
C ALA A 193 4.26 -10.64 -17.38
N CYS A 194 4.56 -9.84 -16.35
CA CYS A 194 5.47 -8.69 -16.43
C CYS A 194 6.60 -8.77 -15.39
N GLY A 195 7.38 -9.87 -15.41
CA GLY A 195 8.42 -10.14 -14.42
C GLY A 195 9.50 -9.05 -14.26
N ASP A 196 9.79 -8.30 -15.33
CA ASP A 196 10.78 -7.21 -15.33
C ASP A 196 10.21 -5.85 -14.90
N THR A 197 8.87 -5.73 -14.80
CA THR A 197 8.21 -4.52 -14.31
C THR A 197 8.08 -4.60 -12.79
N ARG A 198 8.41 -3.50 -12.11
CA ARG A 198 8.15 -3.37 -10.66
C ARG A 198 6.72 -2.91 -10.42
N PHE A 199 6.08 -3.54 -9.44
CA PHE A 199 4.70 -3.26 -9.06
C PHE A 199 4.60 -2.75 -7.63
N VAL A 200 3.60 -1.92 -7.38
CA VAL A 200 3.25 -1.42 -6.05
C VAL A 200 1.81 -1.81 -5.76
N LEU A 201 1.55 -2.60 -4.71
CA LEU A 201 0.21 -2.82 -4.21
C LEU A 201 -0.23 -1.61 -3.37
N ASP A 202 -1.25 -0.89 -3.84
CA ASP A 202 -1.80 0.25 -3.13
C ASP A 202 -2.66 -0.18 -1.93
N HIS A 203 -2.68 0.68 -0.91
CA HIS A 203 -3.66 0.71 0.17
C HIS A 203 -3.88 -0.61 0.93
N VAL A 204 -2.81 -1.39 1.20
CA VAL A 204 -2.97 -2.68 1.89
C VAL A 204 -3.97 -3.57 1.13
N GLY A 205 -3.89 -3.57 -0.21
CA GLY A 205 -4.83 -4.27 -1.08
C GLY A 205 -6.28 -3.83 -0.92
N ASN A 206 -6.51 -2.55 -0.63
CA ASN A 206 -7.82 -1.94 -0.36
C ASN A 206 -8.63 -2.64 0.75
N ALA A 207 -7.96 -3.32 1.68
CA ALA A 207 -8.59 -4.02 2.80
C ALA A 207 -9.58 -3.13 3.55
N HIS A 208 -10.77 -3.65 3.80
CA HIS A 208 -11.74 -3.03 4.71
C HIS A 208 -11.59 -3.56 6.15
N PRO A 209 -11.45 -2.69 7.18
CA PRO A 209 -11.26 -3.09 8.59
C PRO A 209 -12.33 -4.05 9.11
N LYS A 210 -13.61 -3.79 8.77
CA LYS A 210 -14.76 -4.63 9.14
C LYS A 210 -14.61 -6.13 8.75
N ALA A 211 -13.78 -6.47 7.78
CA ALA A 211 -13.51 -7.88 7.43
C ALA A 211 -12.66 -8.60 8.49
N PHE A 212 -11.82 -7.88 9.21
CA PHE A 212 -10.90 -8.43 10.22
C PHE A 212 -11.42 -8.24 11.64
N ALA A 213 -12.18 -7.17 11.85
CA ALA A 213 -12.76 -6.82 13.14
C ALA A 213 -14.25 -6.47 12.93
N PRO A 214 -15.17 -7.45 13.06
CA PRO A 214 -16.60 -7.24 12.84
C PRO A 214 -17.24 -6.18 13.74
N GLY A 215 -16.62 -5.92 14.90
CA GLY A 215 -17.04 -4.89 15.87
C GLY A 215 -16.64 -3.46 15.52
N VAL A 216 -15.89 -3.24 14.43
CA VAL A 216 -15.53 -1.89 13.98
C VAL A 216 -16.79 -1.12 13.58
N ALA A 217 -16.90 0.09 14.12
CA ALA A 217 -18.00 1.00 13.81
C ALA A 217 -18.04 1.31 12.31
N GLY A 218 -19.24 1.52 11.80
CA GLY A 218 -19.46 1.84 10.40
C GLY A 218 -20.86 1.46 9.95
N THR A 219 -21.25 2.04 8.82
CA THR A 219 -22.59 1.87 8.22
C THR A 219 -22.82 0.50 7.59
N LEU A 220 -21.75 -0.25 7.30
CA LEU A 220 -21.85 -1.58 6.73
C LEU A 220 -22.39 -2.58 7.77
N THR A 221 -23.35 -3.41 7.38
CA THR A 221 -23.87 -4.49 8.24
C THR A 221 -23.08 -5.79 8.10
N LYS A 222 -22.41 -5.99 6.96
CA LYS A 222 -21.56 -7.16 6.68
C LYS A 222 -20.19 -6.72 6.14
N PRO A 223 -19.14 -7.54 6.31
CA PRO A 223 -17.86 -7.31 5.64
C PRO A 223 -18.03 -7.21 4.11
N PRO A 224 -17.36 -6.25 3.44
CA PRO A 224 -17.44 -6.11 1.99
C PRO A 224 -16.55 -7.09 1.23
N HIS A 225 -15.68 -7.84 1.93
CA HIS A 225 -14.83 -8.88 1.38
C HIS A 225 -14.51 -9.93 2.46
N ASP A 226 -14.04 -11.10 2.03
CA ASP A 226 -13.61 -12.19 2.91
C ASP A 226 -12.16 -12.01 3.34
N ALA A 227 -11.91 -11.95 4.64
CA ALA A 227 -10.56 -11.68 5.17
C ALA A 227 -9.56 -12.78 4.82
N ASP A 228 -9.98 -14.05 4.84
CA ASP A 228 -9.07 -15.16 4.56
C ASP A 228 -8.69 -15.23 3.08
N GLN A 229 -9.64 -14.94 2.18
CA GLN A 229 -9.35 -14.82 0.75
C GLN A 229 -8.42 -13.63 0.47
N TRP A 230 -8.66 -12.48 1.11
CA TRP A 230 -7.76 -11.34 1.00
C TRP A 230 -6.33 -11.69 1.46
N ARG A 231 -6.19 -12.40 2.60
CA ARG A 231 -4.87 -12.84 3.10
C ARG A 231 -4.15 -13.72 2.08
N ARG A 232 -4.85 -14.73 1.54
CA ARG A 232 -4.30 -15.64 0.53
C ARG A 232 -3.82 -14.89 -0.72
N ASP A 233 -4.59 -13.93 -1.22
CA ASP A 233 -4.21 -13.19 -2.41
C ASP A 233 -3.07 -12.19 -2.15
N VAL A 234 -3.03 -11.57 -0.96
CA VAL A 234 -1.88 -10.78 -0.52
C VAL A 234 -0.62 -11.63 -0.42
N ASP A 235 -0.68 -12.83 0.15
CA ASP A 235 0.47 -13.74 0.26
C ASP A 235 1.00 -14.14 -1.12
N ARG A 236 0.09 -14.39 -2.07
CA ARG A 236 0.45 -14.70 -3.47
C ARG A 236 1.17 -13.53 -4.16
N LEU A 237 0.69 -12.31 -3.96
CA LEU A 237 1.34 -11.09 -4.47
C LEU A 237 2.68 -10.85 -3.78
N ALA A 238 2.74 -11.02 -2.45
CA ALA A 238 3.96 -10.86 -1.66
C ALA A 238 5.03 -11.90 -2.05
N GLY A 239 4.63 -13.09 -2.51
CA GLY A 239 5.53 -14.10 -3.06
C GLY A 239 6.27 -13.65 -4.34
N LYS A 240 5.83 -12.58 -5.01
CA LYS A 240 6.48 -12.02 -6.20
C LYS A 240 7.47 -10.93 -5.80
N LYS A 241 8.77 -11.16 -6.05
CA LYS A 241 9.87 -10.28 -5.59
C LYS A 241 9.82 -8.86 -6.20
N ASN A 242 9.19 -8.70 -7.35
CA ASN A 242 9.00 -7.41 -8.03
C ASN A 242 7.79 -6.61 -7.51
N VAL A 243 7.09 -7.08 -6.48
CA VAL A 243 5.96 -6.38 -5.85
C VAL A 243 6.35 -5.85 -4.47
N VAL A 244 6.04 -4.57 -4.22
CA VAL A 244 6.10 -3.92 -2.91
C VAL A 244 4.71 -3.47 -2.48
N CYS A 245 4.49 -3.15 -1.20
CA CYS A 245 3.20 -2.74 -0.67
C CYS A 245 3.26 -1.35 -0.02
N LYS A 246 2.27 -0.51 -0.33
CA LYS A 246 2.04 0.76 0.38
C LYS A 246 1.08 0.51 1.54
N ILE A 247 1.52 0.91 2.74
CA ILE A 247 0.68 0.93 3.94
C ILE A 247 -0.05 2.27 3.96
N SER A 248 -1.30 2.27 3.48
CA SER A 248 -2.16 3.46 3.34
C SER A 248 -3.63 3.10 3.15
N GLY A 249 -4.50 4.10 3.03
CA GLY A 249 -5.89 4.01 2.55
C GLY A 249 -6.89 3.27 3.44
N ILE A 250 -6.44 2.35 4.30
CA ILE A 250 -7.30 1.55 5.16
C ILE A 250 -8.07 2.41 6.18
N VAL A 251 -7.45 3.47 6.71
CA VAL A 251 -8.10 4.39 7.64
C VAL A 251 -9.25 5.15 6.98
N ALA A 252 -9.17 5.45 5.67
CA ALA A 252 -10.23 6.14 4.94
C ALA A 252 -11.53 5.31 4.82
N ARG A 253 -11.48 4.01 5.16
CA ARG A 253 -12.62 3.08 5.20
C ARG A 253 -13.28 2.99 6.58
N CYS A 254 -12.68 3.61 7.60
CA CYS A 254 -13.26 3.70 8.94
C CYS A 254 -14.36 4.76 9.02
N GLU A 255 -15.17 4.69 10.08
CA GLU A 255 -16.08 5.79 10.43
C GLU A 255 -15.32 6.86 11.21
N GLU A 256 -15.45 8.13 10.79
CA GLU A 256 -14.79 9.28 11.41
C GLU A 256 -15.11 9.36 12.92
N GLY A 257 -14.07 9.47 13.74
CA GLY A 257 -14.19 9.57 15.20
C GLY A 257 -14.59 8.26 15.91
N LYS A 258 -14.77 7.14 15.19
CA LYS A 258 -15.18 5.84 15.78
C LYS A 258 -14.24 4.69 15.40
N TRP A 259 -12.95 4.97 15.30
CA TRP A 259 -11.93 3.97 15.00
C TRP A 259 -10.73 4.15 15.93
N GLN A 260 -9.96 3.09 16.10
CA GLN A 260 -8.71 3.06 16.85
C GLN A 260 -7.64 2.28 16.07
N PRO A 261 -6.33 2.47 16.36
CA PRO A 261 -5.26 1.78 15.63
C PRO A 261 -5.41 0.25 15.60
N GLY A 262 -5.94 -0.35 16.66
CA GLY A 262 -6.22 -1.79 16.73
C GLY A 262 -7.23 -2.31 15.70
N ASP A 263 -8.11 -1.47 15.18
CA ASP A 263 -9.13 -1.86 14.19
C ASP A 263 -8.52 -2.13 12.80
N ILE A 264 -7.43 -1.44 12.49
CA ILE A 264 -6.74 -1.49 11.18
C ILE A 264 -5.43 -2.28 11.24
N ALA A 265 -4.89 -2.49 12.45
CA ALA A 265 -3.68 -3.26 12.70
C ALA A 265 -3.68 -4.68 12.08
N PRO A 266 -4.79 -5.46 12.04
CA PRO A 266 -4.74 -6.82 11.51
C PRO A 266 -4.33 -6.90 10.04
N ALA A 267 -4.91 -6.05 9.18
CA ALA A 267 -4.57 -6.03 7.75
C ALA A 267 -3.18 -5.44 7.52
N ILE A 268 -2.81 -4.39 8.27
CA ILE A 268 -1.48 -3.78 8.20
C ILE A 268 -0.40 -4.80 8.57
N ASN A 269 -0.52 -5.46 9.72
CA ASN A 269 0.44 -6.45 10.18
C ASN A 269 0.56 -7.62 9.20
N HIS A 270 -0.55 -8.09 8.63
CA HIS A 270 -0.51 -9.12 7.59
C HIS A 270 0.35 -8.69 6.39
N CYS A 271 0.18 -7.46 5.88
CA CYS A 271 1.03 -6.97 4.79
C CYS A 271 2.50 -6.78 5.22
N LEU A 272 2.75 -6.26 6.42
CA LEU A 272 4.12 -6.09 6.94
C LEU A 272 4.85 -7.44 7.03
N ASP A 273 4.15 -8.49 7.48
CA ASP A 273 4.73 -9.82 7.66
C ASP A 273 4.87 -10.57 6.32
N ALA A 274 3.87 -10.48 5.43
CA ALA A 274 3.88 -11.14 4.13
C ALA A 274 4.95 -10.58 3.18
N PHE A 275 5.05 -9.25 3.06
CA PHE A 275 6.02 -8.61 2.17
C PHE A 275 7.44 -8.57 2.77
N GLY A 276 7.54 -8.52 4.08
CA GLY A 276 8.78 -8.33 4.81
C GLY A 276 9.24 -6.86 4.85
N PRO A 277 10.23 -6.55 5.69
CA PRO A 277 10.60 -5.17 6.04
C PRO A 277 11.19 -4.36 4.89
N ASP A 278 11.68 -5.00 3.83
CA ASP A 278 12.32 -4.34 2.69
C ASP A 278 11.35 -3.98 1.54
N ARG A 279 10.08 -4.39 1.64
CA ARG A 279 9.09 -4.24 0.54
C ARG A 279 7.79 -3.59 1.00
N VAL A 280 7.85 -2.81 2.07
CA VAL A 280 6.73 -2.03 2.58
C VAL A 280 7.11 -0.56 2.71
N MET A 281 6.20 0.34 2.37
CA MET A 281 6.43 1.78 2.40
C MET A 281 5.25 2.52 3.05
N PHE A 282 5.54 3.55 3.83
CA PHE A 282 4.55 4.48 4.32
C PHE A 282 3.91 5.26 3.16
N ALA A 283 2.61 5.46 3.25
CA ALA A 283 1.83 6.22 2.29
C ALA A 283 0.68 6.92 3.03
N GLY A 284 0.53 8.23 2.83
CA GLY A 284 -0.39 9.08 3.58
C GLY A 284 -1.84 8.96 3.13
N ASP A 285 -2.07 8.74 1.83
CA ASP A 285 -3.38 8.81 1.18
C ASP A 285 -4.08 10.15 1.43
N TRP A 286 -3.34 11.21 1.75
CA TRP A 286 -3.92 12.53 1.99
C TRP A 286 -4.34 13.15 0.65
N PRO A 287 -5.50 13.84 0.57
CA PRO A 287 -6.46 14.10 1.65
C PRO A 287 -7.56 13.04 1.75
N VAL A 288 -7.52 11.95 0.97
CA VAL A 288 -8.55 10.91 1.02
C VAL A 288 -8.65 10.28 2.41
N CYS A 289 -7.52 10.13 3.12
CA CYS A 289 -7.47 9.70 4.53
C CYS A 289 -8.38 10.54 5.44
N THR A 290 -8.60 11.82 5.11
CA THR A 290 -9.44 12.73 5.88
C THR A 290 -10.89 12.34 5.88
N ARG A 291 -11.32 11.34 5.08
CA ARG A 291 -12.60 10.63 5.25
C ARG A 291 -12.86 10.18 6.69
N ALA A 292 -11.83 9.70 7.39
CA ALA A 292 -11.95 9.28 8.79
C ALA A 292 -10.88 9.84 9.72
N ALA A 293 -9.76 10.34 9.19
CA ALA A 293 -8.59 10.74 9.98
C ALA A 293 -7.79 11.87 9.34
N THR A 294 -7.34 12.83 10.15
CA THR A 294 -6.27 13.76 9.74
C THR A 294 -4.99 12.99 9.39
N LEU A 295 -4.11 13.59 8.57
CA LEU A 295 -2.81 12.98 8.24
C LEU A 295 -2.00 12.65 9.52
N ARG A 296 -2.04 13.53 10.53
CA ARG A 296 -1.42 13.29 11.84
C ARG A 296 -1.98 12.07 12.54
N GLN A 297 -3.31 11.94 12.63
CA GLN A 297 -3.94 10.77 13.24
C GLN A 297 -3.54 9.48 12.52
N TRP A 298 -3.47 9.50 11.19
CA TRP A 298 -3.01 8.35 10.41
C TRP A 298 -1.55 7.99 10.71
N VAL A 299 -0.64 8.97 10.63
CA VAL A 299 0.80 8.77 10.91
C VAL A 299 1.02 8.23 12.32
N GLU A 300 0.40 8.83 13.33
CA GLU A 300 0.55 8.42 14.72
C GLU A 300 -0.08 7.04 14.99
N ALA A 301 -1.20 6.71 14.36
CA ALA A 301 -1.78 5.37 14.43
C ALA A 301 -0.84 4.32 13.84
N LEU A 302 -0.23 4.58 12.68
CA LEU A 302 0.72 3.63 12.11
C LEU A 302 1.96 3.47 12.98
N LYS A 303 2.53 4.57 13.51
CA LYS A 303 3.65 4.53 14.46
C LYS A 303 3.33 3.70 15.70
N GLU A 304 2.10 3.79 16.21
CA GLU A 304 1.64 2.96 17.33
C GLU A 304 1.59 1.47 16.94
N ILE A 305 1.01 1.14 15.78
CA ILE A 305 0.88 -0.24 15.29
C ILE A 305 2.25 -0.91 15.12
N VAL A 306 3.25 -0.16 14.65
CA VAL A 306 4.60 -0.69 14.38
C VAL A 306 5.60 -0.45 15.52
N ALA A 307 5.16 0.08 16.67
CA ALA A 307 6.05 0.40 17.79
C ALA A 307 6.78 -0.84 18.34
N CYS A 308 6.19 -2.04 18.23
CA CYS A 308 6.88 -3.26 18.66
C CYS A 308 7.91 -3.78 17.65
N ARG A 309 7.98 -3.22 16.44
CA ARG A 309 8.90 -3.69 15.39
C ARG A 309 10.30 -3.09 15.59
N PRO A 310 11.38 -3.80 15.20
CA PRO A 310 12.74 -3.29 15.28
C PRO A 310 12.91 -1.90 14.64
N ALA A 311 13.75 -1.05 15.24
CA ALA A 311 13.91 0.36 14.82
C ALA A 311 14.36 0.50 13.36
N ASP A 312 15.19 -0.42 12.86
CA ASP A 312 15.62 -0.47 11.45
C ASP A 312 14.44 -0.80 10.51
N GLN A 313 13.54 -1.69 10.91
CA GLN A 313 12.34 -2.00 10.13
C GLN A 313 11.35 -0.82 10.10
N GLN A 314 11.20 -0.12 11.23
CA GLN A 314 10.42 1.12 11.26
C GLN A 314 11.01 2.17 10.30
N ARG A 315 12.33 2.38 10.33
CA ARG A 315 13.02 3.29 9.40
C ARG A 315 12.82 2.89 7.93
N LYS A 316 12.92 1.60 7.61
CA LYS A 316 12.67 1.09 6.25
C LYS A 316 11.24 1.39 5.78
N LEU A 317 10.25 1.12 6.63
CA LEU A 317 8.85 1.40 6.35
C LEU A 317 8.62 2.90 6.09
N PHE A 318 9.11 3.77 6.98
CA PHE A 318 8.82 5.21 6.90
C PHE A 318 9.68 5.97 5.90
N HIS A 319 10.87 5.46 5.53
CA HIS A 319 11.85 6.24 4.77
C HIS A 319 12.66 5.43 3.76
N ASP A 320 13.48 4.47 4.21
CA ASP A 320 14.58 3.96 3.39
C ASP A 320 14.09 3.19 2.16
N ASN A 321 13.02 2.39 2.29
CA ASN A 321 12.46 1.65 1.17
C ASN A 321 11.93 2.60 0.09
N ALA A 322 11.24 3.67 0.47
CA ALA A 322 10.74 4.67 -0.46
C ALA A 322 11.88 5.41 -1.17
N ALA A 323 12.93 5.79 -0.41
CA ALA A 323 14.10 6.45 -0.95
C ALA A 323 14.80 5.58 -2.01
N ALA A 324 14.99 4.29 -1.73
CA ALA A 324 15.60 3.35 -2.66
C ALA A 324 14.68 3.04 -3.85
N PHE A 325 13.42 2.68 -3.59
CA PHE A 325 12.48 2.21 -4.61
C PHE A 325 12.20 3.27 -5.67
N TYR A 326 12.03 4.54 -5.27
CA TYR A 326 11.74 5.66 -6.17
C TYR A 326 13.00 6.42 -6.63
N GLY A 327 14.19 6.09 -6.11
CA GLY A 327 15.44 6.78 -6.44
C GLY A 327 15.46 8.21 -5.92
N LEU A 328 15.01 8.40 -4.68
CA LEU A 328 14.91 9.70 -4.00
C LEU A 328 16.03 9.91 -2.97
N ALA A 329 17.03 9.04 -2.93
CA ALA A 329 18.21 9.17 -2.07
C ALA A 329 19.17 10.23 -2.62
N ARG A 330 18.80 11.51 -2.52
CA ARG A 330 19.64 12.71 -2.65
C ARG A 330 19.00 13.85 -1.87
#